data_AF-A0A820WLQ6-F1
#
_entry.id   AF-A0A820WLQ6-F1
#
_cell.length_a   1.000
_cell.length_b   1.000
_cell.length_c   1.000
_cell.angle_alpha   90.00
_cell.angle_beta   90.00
_cell.angle_gamma   90.00
#
_symmetry.space_group_name_H-M   'P 1'
#
loop_
_entity.id
_entity.type
_entity.pdbx_description
1 polymer ?
#
loop_
_entity_poly.entity_id
_entity_poly.type
_entity_poly.pdbx_seq_one_letter_code
_entity_poly.pdbx_strand_id
1 'polypeptide(L)'
;MRLISAFFNPIDDCDEVFNFYEPLHKLMYGNGFQTWEYSPLFALRSYAYILLHWLPISFIPISFKLISFYTLRVCLAIVCATCEAFFFR
;
A
#
# COMPACT_ATOMS: atom_id res chain seq x y z
N MET A 1 18.24 -1.70 -7.67
CA MET A 1 17.19 -2.20 -8.60
C MET A 1 15.75 -2.05 -8.07
N ARG A 2 15.53 -1.62 -6.81
CA ARG A 2 14.20 -1.54 -6.18
C ARG A 2 13.27 -0.47 -6.76
N LEU A 3 13.78 0.72 -7.10
CA LEU A 3 12.94 1.80 -7.67
C LEU A 3 12.33 1.43 -9.03
N ILE A 4 13.09 0.79 -9.92
CA ILE A 4 12.60 0.34 -11.23
C ILE A 4 11.48 -0.70 -11.03
N SER A 5 11.65 -1.61 -10.08
CA SER A 5 10.63 -2.61 -9.74
C SER A 5 9.31 -1.97 -9.29
N ALA A 6 9.35 -0.84 -8.59
CA ALA A 6 8.14 -0.16 -8.12
C ALA A 6 7.24 0.33 -9.27
N PHE A 7 7.82 0.64 -10.42
CA PHE A 7 7.08 1.11 -11.60
C PHE A 7 6.66 -0.02 -12.53
N PHE A 8 7.56 -0.96 -12.81
CA PHE A 8 7.36 -1.91 -13.90
C PHE A 8 6.90 -3.30 -13.44
N ASN A 9 7.15 -3.67 -12.19
CA ASN A 9 6.79 -5.01 -11.74
C ASN A 9 5.28 -5.10 -11.46
N PRO A 10 4.55 -6.07 -12.02
CA PRO A 10 3.19 -6.36 -11.58
C PRO A 10 3.17 -6.78 -10.11
N ILE A 11 1.98 -6.74 -9.51
CA ILE A 11 1.74 -7.31 -8.20
C ILE A 11 1.25 -8.74 -8.43
N ASP A 12 2.08 -9.71 -8.07
CA ASP A 12 1.79 -11.13 -8.31
C ASP A 12 0.91 -11.73 -7.19
N ASP A 13 0.94 -11.14 -6.00
CA ASP A 13 0.18 -11.64 -4.85
C ASP A 13 -1.21 -10.98 -4.77
N CYS A 14 -2.24 -11.82 -4.85
CA CYS A 14 -3.63 -11.41 -4.70
C CYS A 14 -3.90 -10.85 -3.30
N ASP A 15 -3.28 -11.41 -2.26
CA ASP A 15 -3.46 -10.93 -0.89
C ASP A 15 -2.90 -9.52 -0.73
N GLU A 16 -1.81 -9.19 -1.42
CA GLU A 16 -1.25 -7.84 -1.42
C GLU A 16 -2.28 -6.82 -1.92
N VAL A 17 -2.96 -7.14 -3.03
CA VAL A 17 -3.99 -6.28 -3.62
C VAL A 17 -5.22 -6.18 -2.73
N PHE A 18 -5.83 -7.31 -2.36
CA PHE A 18 -7.14 -7.31 -1.71
C PHE A 18 -7.10 -7.01 -0.21
N ASN A 19 -5.99 -7.30 0.47
CA ASN A 19 -5.87 -7.05 1.91
C ASN A 19 -5.08 -5.77 2.24
N PHE A 20 -4.33 -5.19 1.31
CA PHE A 20 -3.64 -3.91 1.57
C PHE A 20 -4.07 -2.79 0.65
N TYR A 21 -3.95 -2.94 -0.68
CA TYR A 21 -4.24 -1.85 -1.62
C TYR A 21 -5.72 -1.47 -1.70
N GLU A 22 -6.62 -2.44 -1.80
CA GLU A 22 -8.07 -2.20 -1.88
C GLU A 22 -8.64 -1.59 -0.59
N PRO A 23 -8.34 -2.11 0.62
CA PRO A 23 -8.76 -1.48 1.86
C PRO A 23 -8.18 -0.07 2.07
N LEU A 24 -6.93 0.17 1.64
CA LEU A 24 -6.34 1.51 1.65
C LEU A 24 -7.06 2.46 0.70
N HIS A 25 -7.39 1.99 -0.51
CA HIS A 25 -8.22 2.74 -1.47
C HIS A 25 -9.58 3.08 -0.86
N LYS A 26 -10.22 2.10 -0.23
CA LYS A 26 -11.51 2.28 0.45
C LYS A 26 -11.44 3.32 1.55
N LEU A 27 -10.38 3.31 2.36
CA LEU A 27 -10.17 4.26 3.44
C LEU A 27 -9.93 5.69 2.91
N MET A 28 -9.22 5.84 1.79
CA MET A 28 -8.89 7.15 1.21
C MET A 28 -10.00 7.77 0.37
N TYR A 29 -10.67 6.96 -0.43
CA TYR A 29 -11.60 7.42 -1.46
C TYR A 29 -13.07 7.13 -1.12
N GLY A 30 -13.32 6.36 -0.05
CA GLY A 30 -14.67 5.93 0.33
C GLY A 30 -15.29 4.90 -0.61
N ASN A 31 -14.55 4.44 -1.63
CA ASN A 31 -14.97 3.42 -2.58
C ASN A 31 -13.89 2.34 -2.72
N GLY A 32 -14.26 1.13 -3.11
CA GLY A 32 -13.32 0.01 -3.25
C GLY A 32 -13.80 -1.24 -2.51
N PHE A 33 -13.05 -2.31 -2.72
CA PHE A 33 -13.36 -3.62 -2.16
C PHE A 33 -12.91 -3.70 -0.70
N GLN A 34 -13.71 -4.38 0.12
CA GLN A 34 -13.34 -4.73 1.49
C GLN A 34 -13.55 -6.23 1.67
N THR A 35 -12.51 -6.94 2.09
CA THR A 35 -12.59 -8.37 2.40
C THR A 35 -13.34 -8.59 3.73
N TRP A 36 -13.85 -9.81 3.91
CA TRP A 36 -14.51 -10.23 5.15
C TRP A 36 -13.57 -10.15 6.37
N GLU A 37 -12.26 -10.25 6.17
CA GLU A 37 -11.24 -10.11 7.22
C GLU A 37 -11.25 -8.74 7.89
N TYR A 38 -11.53 -7.69 7.11
CA TYR A 38 -11.63 -6.31 7.57
C TYR A 38 -13.05 -5.92 7.97
N SER A 39 -14.04 -6.79 7.79
CA SER A 39 -15.42 -6.54 8.19
C SER A 39 -15.52 -6.36 9.70
N PRO A 40 -16.26 -5.38 10.21
CA PRO A 40 -16.47 -5.23 11.65
C PRO A 40 -17.20 -6.44 12.28
N LEU A 41 -17.88 -7.26 11.47
CA LEU A 41 -18.54 -8.48 11.92
C LEU A 41 -17.54 -9.56 12.35
N PHE A 42 -16.41 -9.69 11.64
CA PHE A 42 -15.44 -10.76 11.86
C PHE A 42 -14.11 -10.26 12.45
N ALA A 43 -13.69 -9.05 12.07
CA ALA A 43 -12.54 -8.32 12.62
C ALA A 43 -11.24 -9.14 12.74
N LEU A 44 -10.94 -9.97 11.74
CA LEU A 44 -9.74 -10.83 11.77
C LEU A 44 -8.45 -10.05 11.53
N ARG A 45 -8.53 -8.92 10.81
CA ARG A 45 -7.36 -8.11 10.47
C ARG A 45 -7.55 -6.65 10.89
N SER A 46 -6.52 -6.12 11.56
CA SER A 46 -6.52 -4.72 12.01
C SER A 46 -6.16 -3.76 10.88
N TYR A 47 -6.74 -2.56 10.89
CA TYR A 47 -6.40 -1.47 9.96
C TYR A 47 -5.09 -0.75 10.31
N ALA A 48 -4.40 -1.12 11.39
CA ALA A 48 -3.21 -0.42 11.85
C ALA A 48 -2.11 -0.36 10.78
N TYR A 49 -1.87 -1.48 10.10
CA TYR A 49 -0.89 -1.53 9.01
C TYR A 49 -1.29 -0.66 7.81
N ILE A 50 -2.58 -0.65 7.45
CA ILE A 50 -3.11 0.19 6.36
C ILE A 50 -2.96 1.67 6.72
N LEU A 51 -3.29 2.06 7.95
CA LEU A 51 -3.18 3.45 8.42
C LEU A 51 -1.74 3.96 8.42
N LEU A 52 -0.77 3.09 8.69
CA LEU A 52 0.65 3.45 8.57
C LEU A 52 1.02 3.80 7.12
N HIS A 53 0.49 3.05 6.14
CA HIS A 53 0.71 3.28 4.72
C HIS A 53 -0.16 4.40 4.14
N TRP A 54 -1.19 4.83 4.87
CA TRP A 54 -1.99 5.99 4.50
C TRP A 54 -1.22 7.31 4.62
N LEU A 55 -0.33 7.42 5.61
CA LEU A 55 0.44 8.64 5.90
C LEU A 55 1.24 9.19 4.70
N PRO A 56 2.03 8.40 3.94
CA PRO A 56 2.73 8.94 2.77
C PRO A 56 1.78 9.37 1.65
N ILE A 57 0.56 8.82 1.60
CA ILE A 57 -0.41 9.11 0.54
C ILE A 57 -1.33 10.28 0.92
N SER A 58 -1.54 10.55 2.21
CA SER A 58 -2.47 11.60 2.69
C SER A 58 -2.13 13.01 2.20
N PHE A 59 -0.89 13.24 1.76
CA PHE A 59 -0.46 14.52 1.18
C PHE A 59 -0.84 14.69 -0.29
N ILE A 60 -1.35 13.64 -0.95
CA ILE A 60 -1.71 13.66 -2.37
C ILE A 60 -3.21 13.98 -2.49
N PRO A 61 -3.59 14.91 -3.40
CA PRO A 61 -5.00 15.19 -3.62
C PRO A 61 -5.78 13.95 -4.07
N ILE A 62 -6.99 13.79 -3.55
CA ILE A 62 -7.88 12.63 -3.73
C ILE A 62 -8.17 12.36 -5.24
N SER A 63 -8.07 13.37 -6.10
CA SER A 63 -8.26 13.21 -7.55
C SER A 63 -7.17 12.38 -8.22
N PHE A 64 -5.97 12.27 -7.64
CA PHE A 64 -4.80 11.62 -8.26
C PHE A 64 -4.58 10.19 -7.74
N LYS A 65 -5.50 9.29 -8.08
CA LYS A 65 -5.46 7.87 -7.66
C LYS A 65 -4.19 7.14 -8.13
N LEU A 66 -3.78 7.35 -9.39
CA LEU A 66 -2.60 6.69 -9.94
C LEU A 66 -1.30 7.15 -9.26
N ILE A 67 -1.18 8.45 -8.99
CA ILE A 67 -0.01 9.03 -8.31
C ILE A 67 0.06 8.51 -6.88
N SER A 68 -1.09 8.41 -6.21
CA SER A 68 -1.21 7.84 -4.86
C SER A 68 -0.70 6.40 -4.80
N PHE A 69 -1.10 5.56 -5.75
CA PHE A 69 -0.64 4.19 -5.87
C PHE A 69 0.89 4.09 -6.06
N TYR A 70 1.45 4.80 -7.05
CA TYR A 70 2.89 4.74 -7.31
C TYR A 70 3.73 5.38 -6.20
N THR A 71 3.23 6.41 -5.52
CA THR A 71 3.93 7.02 -4.39
C THR A 71 4.16 6.00 -3.28
N LEU A 72 3.14 5.21 -2.95
CA LEU A 72 3.28 4.15 -1.96
C LEU A 72 4.35 3.12 -2.37
N ARG A 73 4.33 2.67 -3.63
CA ARG A 73 5.31 1.71 -4.14
C ARG A 73 6.74 2.26 -4.10
N VAL A 74 6.91 3.55 -4.43
CA VAL A 74 8.22 4.21 -4.37
C VAL A 74 8.69 4.35 -2.92
N CYS A 75 7.82 4.74 -1.99
CA CYS A 75 8.16 4.79 -0.56
C CYS A 75 8.64 3.43 -0.04
N LEU A 76 7.91 2.35 -0.35
CA LEU A 76 8.31 0.99 0.02
C LEU A 76 9.63 0.58 -0.63
N ALA A 77 9.84 0.91 -1.91
CA ALA A 77 11.09 0.61 -2.60
C ALA A 77 12.30 1.36 -1.99
N ILE A 78 12.11 2.61 -1.54
CA ILE A 78 13.15 3.37 -0.84
C ILE A 78 13.47 2.70 0.49
N VAL A 79 12.46 2.36 1.30
CA VAL A 79 12.66 1.67 2.59
C VAL A 79 13.38 0.33 2.42
N CYS A 80 12.99 -0.47 1.42
CA CYS A 80 13.68 -1.72 1.12
C CYS A 80 15.13 -1.49 0.68
N ALA A 81 15.37 -0.50 -0.18
CA ALA A 81 16.72 -0.18 -0.65
C ALA A 81 17.63 0.33 0.48
N THR A 82 17.11 1.12 1.42
CA THR A 82 17.88 1.59 2.58
C THR A 82 18.19 0.47 3.55
N CYS A 83 17.21 -0.41 3.85
CA CYS A 83 17.43 -1.60 4.65
C CYS A 83 18.50 -2.49 4.03
N GLU A 84 18.44 -2.73 2.72
CA GLU A 84 19.46 -3.53 2.02
C GLU A 84 20.85 -2.92 2.12
N ALA A 85 20.96 -1.61 1.88
CA ALA A 85 22.24 -0.90 1.97
C ALA A 85 22.83 -0.88 3.39
N PHE A 86 21.98 -0.96 4.42
CA PHE A 86 22.41 -0.96 5.81
C PHE A 86 22.77 -2.36 6.32
N PHE A 87 21.96 -3.38 6.01
CA PHE A 87 22.13 -4.73 6.54
C PHE A 87 23.06 -5.62 5.71
N PHE A 88 23.07 -5.46 4.38
CA PHE A 88 23.86 -6.30 3.47
C PHE A 88 25.11 -5.59 2.94
N ARG A 89 25.68 -4.70 3.75
CA ARG A 89 26.97 -4.07 3.47
C ARG A 89 28.15 -5.03 3.70
#